data_AF-A0A075WCR5-F1
#
_entry.id   AF-A0A075WCR5-F1
#
_cell.length_a   1.000
_cell.length_b   1.000
_cell.length_c   1.000
_cell.angle_alpha   90.00
_cell.angle_beta   90.00
_cell.angle_gamma   90.00
#
_symmetry.space_group_name_H-M   'P 1'
#
loop_
_entity.id
_entity.type
_entity.pdbx_description
1 polymer ?
#
loop_
_entity_poly.entity_id
_entity_poly.type
_entity_poly.pdbx_seq_one_letter_code
_entity_poly.pdbx_strand_id
1 'polypeptide(L)'
;MAKEKKRKEREEKPEAPKEEEYNLAKEMKKTLTPILMGVVAGILSFLATGEFRQRDAFGIIILVFLIYVQKFILPKMGIELEGKDWAGIAFLTFSSWYISWTIMLNL
;
A
#
# COMPACT_ATOMS: atom_id res chain seq x y z
N MET A 1 -25.98 -40.20 30.39
CA MET A 1 -25.90 -38.77 30.77
C MET A 1 -24.51 -38.15 30.60
N ALA A 2 -23.39 -38.83 30.89
CA ALA A 2 -22.04 -38.25 30.69
C ALA A 2 -21.54 -38.21 29.22
N LYS A 3 -22.09 -39.06 28.33
CA LYS A 3 -21.73 -39.08 26.90
C LYS A 3 -22.34 -37.93 26.09
N GLU A 4 -23.52 -37.42 26.49
CA GLU A 4 -24.15 -36.28 25.80
C GLU A 4 -23.49 -34.95 26.16
N LYS A 5 -22.97 -34.81 27.39
CA LYS A 5 -22.22 -33.62 27.80
C LYS A 5 -20.90 -33.48 27.02
N LYS A 6 -20.21 -34.59 26.76
CA LYS A 6 -19.02 -34.64 25.89
C LYS A 6 -19.29 -34.41 24.39
N ARG A 7 -20.52 -34.61 23.93
CA ARG A 7 -20.88 -34.39 22.51
C ARG A 7 -21.11 -32.91 22.22
N LYS A 8 -21.66 -32.15 23.17
CA LYS A 8 -21.90 -30.71 23.03
C LYS A 8 -20.62 -29.86 23.08
N GLU A 9 -19.58 -30.29 23.79
CA GLU A 9 -18.28 -29.58 23.81
C GLU A 9 -17.46 -29.72 22.51
N ARG A 10 -17.83 -30.64 21.61
CA ARG A 10 -17.11 -30.85 20.34
C ARG A 10 -17.62 -29.97 19.21
N GLU A 11 -18.81 -29.40 19.32
CA GLU A 11 -19.47 -28.62 18.25
C GLU A 11 -19.33 -27.10 18.42
N GLU A 12 -18.66 -26.64 19.48
CA GLU A 12 -18.42 -25.21 19.72
C GLU A 12 -16.92 -24.92 19.84
N LYS A 13 -16.15 -25.41 18.87
CA LYS A 13 -14.85 -24.82 18.59
C LYS A 13 -15.08 -23.80 17.49
N PRO A 14 -15.24 -22.49 17.81
CA PRO A 14 -15.20 -21.48 16.78
C PRO A 14 -13.86 -21.65 16.06
N GLU A 15 -13.92 -22.05 14.80
CA GLU A 15 -12.76 -22.14 13.94
C GLU A 15 -12.22 -20.71 13.78
N ALA A 16 -11.20 -20.44 14.60
CA ALA A 16 -10.13 -19.47 14.47
C ALA A 16 -10.39 -18.23 13.58
N PRO A 17 -10.37 -17.00 14.15
CA PRO A 17 -10.31 -15.70 13.45
C PRO A 17 -9.16 -15.50 12.43
N LYS A 18 -8.35 -16.53 12.15
CA LYS A 18 -7.08 -16.42 11.43
C LYS A 18 -7.23 -16.31 9.91
N GLU A 19 -8.34 -16.79 9.33
CA GLU A 19 -8.58 -16.67 7.88
C GLU A 19 -9.02 -15.25 7.48
N GLU A 20 -9.86 -14.59 8.28
CA GLU A 20 -10.23 -13.19 8.07
C GLU A 20 -9.03 -12.26 8.26
N GLU A 21 -8.20 -12.51 9.27
CA GLU A 21 -7.00 -11.72 9.58
C GLU A 21 -5.96 -11.80 8.46
N TYR A 22 -5.82 -12.97 7.80
CA TYR A 22 -4.93 -13.14 6.64
C TYR A 22 -5.40 -12.35 5.41
N ASN A 23 -6.72 -12.34 5.15
CA ASN A 23 -7.30 -11.55 4.05
C ASN A 23 -7.20 -10.05 4.31
N LEU A 24 -7.50 -9.60 5.53
CA LEU A 24 -7.33 -8.20 5.95
C LEU A 24 -5.88 -7.74 5.81
N ALA A 25 -4.91 -8.53 6.29
CA ALA A 25 -3.49 -8.21 6.17
C ALA A 25 -3.04 -8.15 4.70
N LYS A 26 -3.59 -9.00 3.83
CA LYS A 26 -3.29 -9.01 2.39
C LYS A 26 -3.86 -7.76 1.70
N GLU A 27 -5.09 -7.38 2.02
CA GLU A 27 -5.73 -6.17 1.51
C GLU A 27 -5.06 -4.89 2.02
N MET A 28 -4.71 -4.84 3.31
CA MET A 28 -3.92 -3.74 3.87
C MET A 28 -2.59 -3.60 3.16
N LYS A 29 -1.86 -4.70 2.89
CA LYS A 29 -0.60 -4.65 2.15
C LYS A 29 -0.77 -4.10 0.73
N LYS A 30 -1.89 -4.39 0.05
CA LYS A 30 -2.20 -3.84 -1.29
C LYS A 30 -2.29 -2.31 -1.26
N THR A 31 -2.86 -1.73 -0.21
CA THR A 31 -3.04 -0.27 -0.06
C THR A 31 -1.84 0.40 0.60
N LEU A 32 -1.16 -0.28 1.52
CA LEU A 32 0.00 0.24 2.25
C LEU A 32 1.24 0.33 1.36
N THR A 33 1.40 -0.60 0.42
CA THR A 33 2.51 -0.61 -0.54
C THR A 33 2.60 0.70 -1.34
N PRO A 34 1.54 1.14 -2.06
CA PRO A 34 1.59 2.38 -2.84
C PRO A 34 1.77 3.62 -1.96
N ILE A 35 1.21 3.62 -0.75
CA ILE A 35 1.37 4.72 0.21
C ILE A 35 2.84 4.84 0.65
N LEU A 36 3.46 3.75 1.10
CA LEU A 36 4.88 3.75 1.51
C LEU A 36 5.79 4.19 0.36
N MET A 37 5.55 3.66 -0.84
CA MET A 37 6.28 4.08 -2.03
C MET A 37 6.04 5.55 -2.39
N GLY A 38 4.83 6.08 -2.17
CA GLY A 38 4.49 7.49 -2.37
C GLY A 38 5.26 8.41 -1.41
N VAL A 39 5.37 8.03 -0.13
CA VAL A 39 6.20 8.77 0.84
C VAL A 39 7.67 8.76 0.41
N VAL A 40 8.21 7.60 0.05
CA VAL A 40 9.59 7.48 -0.43
C VAL A 40 9.80 8.33 -1.69
N ALA A 41 8.84 8.33 -2.61
CA ALA A 41 8.84 9.19 -3.79
C ALA A 41 8.89 10.68 -3.40
N GLY A 42 8.12 11.08 -2.39
CA GLY A 42 8.02 12.48 -1.94
C GLY A 42 9.35 12.97 -1.36
N ILE A 43 9.99 12.12 -0.55
CA ILE A 43 11.32 12.39 0.02
C ILE A 43 12.37 12.48 -1.09
N LEU A 44 12.40 11.51 -2.02
CA LEU A 44 13.33 11.52 -3.16
C LEU A 44 13.11 12.74 -4.06
N SER A 45 11.86 13.12 -4.29
CA SER A 45 11.49 14.31 -5.04
C SER A 45 11.99 15.59 -4.35
N PHE A 46 11.85 15.68 -3.02
CA PHE A 46 12.36 16.81 -2.26
C PHE A 46 13.90 16.91 -2.33
N LEU A 47 14.61 15.79 -2.14
CA LEU A 47 16.07 15.74 -2.26
C LEU A 47 16.55 16.10 -3.67
N ALA A 48 15.87 15.60 -4.71
CA ALA A 48 16.22 15.90 -6.10
C ALA A 48 15.90 17.36 -6.50
N THR A 49 14.92 17.99 -5.86
CA THR A 49 14.53 19.39 -6.13
C THR A 49 15.29 20.40 -5.23
N GLY A 50 16.06 19.92 -4.25
CA GLY A 50 16.68 20.73 -3.20
C GLY A 50 17.67 21.79 -3.67
N GLU A 51 18.33 21.60 -4.82
CA GLU A 51 19.30 22.59 -5.36
C GLU A 51 18.66 23.60 -6.32
N PHE A 52 17.53 23.27 -6.94
CA PHE A 52 16.84 24.13 -7.89
C PHE A 52 15.39 24.29 -7.45
N ARG A 53 15.14 25.31 -6.62
CA ARG A 53 13.78 25.79 -6.24
C ARG A 53 12.96 26.35 -7.43
N GLN A 54 13.32 26.02 -8.66
CA GLN A 54 12.44 26.21 -9.80
C GLN A 54 11.49 25.02 -9.91
N ARG A 55 10.29 25.26 -10.44
CA ARG A 55 9.25 24.28 -10.71
C ARG A 55 9.72 23.23 -11.72
N ASP A 56 10.68 22.41 -11.35
CA ASP A 56 11.22 21.42 -12.24
C ASP A 56 10.30 20.21 -12.28
N ALA A 57 9.98 19.79 -13.49
CA ALA A 57 9.18 18.60 -13.77
C ALA A 57 9.81 17.31 -13.19
N PHE A 58 11.05 17.38 -12.66
CA PHE A 58 11.77 16.29 -12.03
C PHE A 58 10.98 15.57 -10.93
N GLY A 59 10.25 16.29 -10.07
CA GLY A 59 9.43 15.64 -9.04
C GLY A 59 8.30 14.78 -9.62
N ILE A 60 7.68 15.27 -10.70
CA ILE A 60 6.64 14.55 -11.44
C ILE A 60 7.24 13.36 -12.19
N ILE A 61 8.45 13.50 -12.75
CA ILE A 61 9.17 12.40 -13.41
C ILE A 61 9.49 11.29 -12.40
N ILE A 62 9.99 11.63 -11.21
CA ILE A 62 10.26 10.67 -10.13
C ILE A 62 8.99 9.95 -9.70
N LEU A 63 7.88 10.68 -9.58
CA LEU A 63 6.58 10.10 -9.28
C LEU A 63 6.14 9.09 -10.35
N VAL A 64 6.10 9.50 -11.62
CA VAL A 64 5.66 8.63 -12.72
C VAL A 64 6.57 7.40 -12.83
N PHE A 65 7.88 7.59 -12.66
CA PHE A 65 8.84 6.50 -12.60
C PHE A 65 8.53 5.53 -11.47
N LEU A 66 8.28 6.01 -10.25
CA LEU A 66 7.96 5.14 -9.11
C LEU A 66 6.61 4.43 -9.25
N ILE A 67 5.58 5.08 -9.81
CA ILE A 67 4.31 4.41 -10.16
C ILE A 67 4.55 3.27 -11.16
N TYR A 68 5.45 3.47 -12.12
CA TYR A 68 5.82 2.41 -13.06
C TYR A 68 6.61 1.27 -12.40
N VAL A 69 7.51 1.60 -11.47
CA VAL A 69 8.25 0.61 -10.67
C VAL A 69 7.29 -0.21 -9.78
N GLN A 70 6.26 0.41 -9.21
CA GLN A 70 5.22 -0.31 -8.46
C GLN A 70 4.49 -1.35 -9.30
N LYS A 71 4.29 -1.09 -10.60
CA LYS A 71 3.74 -2.08 -11.54
C LYS A 71 4.55 -3.38 -11.57
N PHE A 72 5.83 -3.35 -11.23
CA PHE A 72 6.71 -4.53 -11.15
C PHE A 72 6.80 -5.12 -9.73
N ILE A 73 6.72 -4.30 -8.69
CA ILE A 73 6.76 -4.76 -7.28
C ILE A 73 5.47 -5.47 -6.86
N LEU A 74 4.30 -4.97 -7.28
CA LEU A 74 3.00 -5.49 -6.85
C LEU A 74 2.72 -6.93 -7.34
N PRO A 75 3.01 -7.33 -8.59
CA PRO A 75 2.90 -8.71 -9.04
C PRO A 75 3.82 -9.67 -8.25
N LYS A 76 5.01 -9.20 -7.83
CA LYS A 76 5.93 -10.01 -7.02
C LYS A 76 5.45 -10.24 -5.58
N MET A 77 4.49 -9.44 -5.10
CA MET A 77 3.84 -9.65 -3.80
C MET A 77 2.58 -10.53 -3.89
N GLY A 78 2.32 -11.16 -5.05
CA GLY A 78 1.16 -12.03 -5.23
C GLY A 78 -0.17 -11.26 -5.25
N ILE A 79 -0.12 -9.98 -5.64
CA ILE A 79 -1.27 -9.12 -5.87
C ILE A 79 -1.53 -9.16 -7.36
N GLU A 80 -2.60 -9.85 -7.77
CA GLU A 80 -3.10 -9.77 -9.14
C GLU A 80 -3.55 -8.33 -9.40
N LEU A 81 -2.85 -7.66 -10.30
CA LEU A 81 -3.20 -6.33 -10.75
C LEU A 81 -4.20 -6.47 -11.88
N GLU A 82 -5.50 -6.33 -11.58
CA GLU A 82 -6.47 -6.07 -12.62
C GLU A 82 -6.14 -4.69 -13.22
N GLY A 83 -6.20 -4.51 -14.54
CA GLY A 83 -5.83 -3.23 -15.18
C GLY A 83 -6.61 -2.02 -14.63
N LYS A 84 -7.80 -2.27 -14.07
CA LYS A 84 -8.67 -1.31 -13.39
C LYS A 84 -8.11 -0.84 -12.04
N ASP A 85 -7.38 -1.69 -11.32
CA ASP A 85 -6.79 -1.40 -10.00
C ASP A 85 -5.55 -0.49 -10.11
N TRP A 86 -4.92 -0.46 -11.29
CA TRP A 86 -3.72 0.34 -11.52
C TRP A 86 -3.96 1.84 -11.32
N ALA A 87 -5.14 2.35 -11.71
CA ALA A 87 -5.50 3.75 -11.48
C ALA A 87 -5.60 4.06 -9.98
N GLY A 88 -6.14 3.13 -9.17
CA GLY A 88 -6.22 3.30 -7.71
C GLY A 88 -4.85 3.35 -7.05
N ILE A 89 -3.95 2.46 -7.45
CA ILE A 89 -2.55 2.42 -6.99
C ILE A 89 -1.81 3.71 -7.38
N ALA A 90 -1.95 4.15 -8.64
CA ALA A 90 -1.34 5.39 -9.12
C ALA A 90 -1.89 6.61 -8.35
N PHE A 91 -3.20 6.65 -8.10
CA PHE A 91 -3.86 7.72 -7.36
C PHE A 91 -3.44 7.77 -5.88
N LEU A 92 -3.34 6.62 -5.21
CA LEU A 92 -2.86 6.51 -3.83
C LEU A 92 -1.42 6.97 -3.70
N THR A 93 -0.57 6.53 -4.64
CA THR A 93 0.85 6.93 -4.68
C THR A 93 0.99 8.42 -4.94
N PHE A 94 0.26 8.96 -5.92
CA PHE A 94 0.22 10.39 -6.22
C PHE A 94 -0.22 11.21 -5.01
N SER A 95 -1.30 10.81 -4.34
CA SER A 95 -1.83 11.52 -3.18
C SER A 95 -0.83 11.51 -2.03
N SER A 96 -0.22 10.36 -1.73
CA SER A 96 0.78 10.23 -0.68
C SER A 96 2.07 11.00 -0.99
N TRP A 97 2.55 10.95 -2.24
CA TRP A 97 3.67 11.74 -2.73
C TRP A 97 3.42 13.24 -2.57
N TYR A 98 2.25 13.72 -2.99
CA TYR A 98 1.90 15.13 -2.94
C TYR A 98 1.84 15.63 -1.49
N ILE A 99 1.23 14.88 -0.58
CA ILE A 99 1.19 15.23 0.85
C ILE A 99 2.60 15.26 1.43
N SER A 100 3.41 14.22 1.19
CA SER A 100 4.78 14.16 1.70
C SER A 100 5.65 15.31 1.17
N TRP A 101 5.52 15.63 -0.12
CA TRP A 101 6.30 16.68 -0.77
C TRP A 101 5.87 18.08 -0.31
N THR A 102 4.56 18.33 -0.17
CA THR A 102 4.04 19.62 0.31
C THR A 102 4.40 19.89 1.76
N ILE A 103 4.36 18.88 2.64
CA ILE A 103 4.82 19.01 4.03
C ILE A 103 6.30 19.39 4.07
N MET A 104 7.17 18.71 3.32
CA MET A 104 8.61 19.03 3.28
C MET A 104 8.91 20.41 2.69
N LEU A 105 8.11 20.89 1.74
CA LEU A 105 8.24 22.25 1.21
C LEU A 105 7.79 23.34 2.18
N ASN A 106 6.94 23.00 3.14
CA ASN A 106 6.39 23.93 4.12
C ASN A 106 7.08 23.86 5.49
N LEU A 107 7.98 22.88 5.69
CA LEU A 107 8.85 22.74 6.86
C LEU A 107 10.02 23.72 6.79
#